data_AF-A0A6G0TW55-F1
#
_entry.id   AF-A0A6G0TW55-F1
#
_cell.length_a   1.000
_cell.length_b   1.000
_cell.length_c   1.000
_cell.angle_alpha   90.00
_cell.angle_beta   90.00
_cell.angle_gamma   90.00
#
_symmetry.space_group_name_H-M   'P 1'
#
loop_
_entity.id
_entity.type
_entity.pdbx_description
1 polymer ?
#
loop_
_entity_poly.entity_id
_entity_poly.type
_entity_poly.pdbx_seq_one_letter_code
_entity_poly.pdbx_strand_id
1 'polypeptide(L)'
;MRFEAKHRELKETAHSTTSRKNITFTLAMKQQLKFSYKLLAASDTNLYTSNLQTGPIISLSNELIQLYIIKTLFFSEEVNFSGDDVIFVSWVSIKGIMYNCKNMSVVLNLCDENNFMLPSFGLIQSICITNLNKPFAICKKFNTQYFDEHFQAFNVYSTQNLVCIFLTNLENIYPTHLCTISNGLTFIPLKL
;
A
#
# COMPACT_ATOMS: atom_id res chain seq x y z
N MET A 1 -8.90 12.94 -17.71
CA MET A 1 -9.41 14.21 -17.12
C MET A 1 -9.78 15.14 -18.28
N ARG A 2 -11.07 15.48 -18.49
CA ARG A 2 -11.47 16.37 -19.60
C ARG A 2 -11.20 17.82 -19.19
N PHE A 3 -10.20 18.45 -19.80
CA PHE A 3 -9.75 19.82 -19.49
C PHE A 3 -10.89 20.86 -19.53
N GLU A 4 -11.87 20.65 -20.39
CA GLU A 4 -13.02 21.52 -20.57
C GLU A 4 -13.89 21.68 -19.31
N ALA A 5 -14.05 20.61 -18.53
CA ALA A 5 -14.83 20.63 -17.29
C ALA A 5 -14.18 21.50 -16.21
N LYS A 6 -12.84 21.52 -16.13
CA LYS A 6 -12.07 22.35 -15.19
C LYS A 6 -12.16 23.84 -15.54
N HIS A 7 -12.25 24.16 -16.82
CA HIS A 7 -12.32 25.55 -17.30
C HIS A 7 -13.71 26.14 -17.12
N ARG A 8 -14.75 25.31 -17.13
CA ARG A 8 -16.15 25.73 -16.89
C ARG A 8 -16.34 26.35 -15.51
N GLU A 9 -15.82 25.72 -14.46
CA GLU A 9 -15.92 26.23 -13.09
C GLU A 9 -15.29 27.62 -12.93
N LEU A 10 -14.12 27.83 -13.55
CA LEU A 10 -13.44 29.13 -13.54
C LEU A 10 -14.22 30.19 -14.33
N LYS A 11 -14.81 29.83 -15.48
CA LYS A 11 -15.65 30.73 -16.28
C LYS A 11 -16.91 31.17 -15.52
N GLU A 12 -17.62 30.23 -14.90
CA GLU A 12 -18.82 30.53 -14.10
C GLU A 12 -18.48 31.40 -12.88
N THR A 13 -17.35 31.13 -12.22
CA THR A 13 -16.86 31.94 -11.10
C THR A 13 -16.44 33.35 -11.56
N ALA A 14 -15.87 33.48 -12.75
CA ALA A 14 -15.49 34.77 -13.32
C ALA A 14 -16.72 35.61 -13.66
N HIS A 15 -17.74 35.01 -14.28
CA HIS A 15 -18.99 35.68 -14.63
C HIS A 15 -19.80 36.14 -13.40
N SER A 16 -19.75 35.38 -12.31
CA SER A 16 -20.45 35.73 -11.06
C SER A 16 -19.67 36.72 -10.18
N THR A 17 -18.40 37.00 -10.47
CA THR A 17 -17.60 37.95 -9.68
C THR A 17 -17.83 39.38 -10.18
N THR A 18 -18.36 40.23 -9.30
CA THR A 18 -18.75 41.61 -9.63
C THR A 18 -17.58 42.60 -9.63
N SER A 19 -16.50 42.31 -8.89
CA SER A 19 -15.28 43.10 -8.89
C SER A 19 -14.36 42.74 -10.06
N ARG A 20 -14.12 43.70 -10.96
CA ARG A 20 -13.34 43.50 -12.20
C ARG A 20 -11.92 44.08 -12.16
N LYS A 21 -11.51 44.68 -11.04
CA LYS A 21 -10.22 45.40 -10.94
C LYS A 21 -9.02 44.47 -11.14
N ASN A 22 -9.10 43.22 -10.68
CA ASN A 22 -8.13 42.16 -10.97
C ASN A 22 -8.80 40.77 -10.88
N ILE A 23 -9.46 40.36 -11.97
CA ILE A 23 -10.25 39.13 -12.00
C ILE A 23 -9.41 37.86 -11.80
N THR A 24 -8.17 37.83 -12.30
CA THR A 24 -7.28 36.66 -12.17
C THR A 24 -6.85 36.47 -10.73
N PHE A 25 -6.52 37.55 -10.02
CA PHE A 25 -6.21 37.51 -8.59
C PHE A 25 -7.40 37.02 -7.77
N THR A 26 -8.60 37.53 -8.03
CA THR A 26 -9.81 37.09 -7.32
C THR A 26 -10.13 35.61 -7.56
N LEU A 27 -9.98 35.13 -8.80
CA LEU A 27 -10.17 33.71 -9.12
C LEU A 27 -9.13 32.82 -8.43
N ALA A 28 -7.86 33.23 -8.44
CA ALA A 28 -6.79 32.52 -7.76
C ALA A 28 -7.05 32.43 -6.25
N MET A 29 -7.42 33.54 -5.62
CA MET A 29 -7.68 33.58 -4.18
C MET A 29 -8.92 32.75 -3.80
N LYS A 30 -9.99 32.79 -4.59
CA LYS A 30 -11.16 31.92 -4.39
C LYS A 30 -10.79 30.45 -4.48
N GLN A 31 -9.91 30.05 -5.41
CA GLN A 31 -9.47 28.66 -5.48
C GLN A 31 -8.59 28.26 -4.31
N GLN A 32 -7.66 29.13 -3.89
CA GLN A 32 -6.83 28.89 -2.70
C GLN A 32 -7.70 28.68 -1.46
N LEU A 33 -8.71 29.55 -1.25
CA LEU A 33 -9.65 29.45 -0.14
C LEU A 33 -10.54 28.19 -0.22
N LYS A 34 -11.01 27.83 -1.42
CA LYS A 34 -11.80 26.61 -1.62
C LYS A 34 -10.97 25.35 -1.32
N PHE A 35 -9.69 25.36 -1.70
CA PHE A 35 -8.77 24.26 -1.41
C PHE A 35 -8.43 24.17 0.08
N SER A 36 -8.11 25.28 0.74
CA SER A 36 -7.83 25.29 2.17
C SER A 36 -9.06 24.90 3.00
N TYR A 37 -10.26 25.36 2.62
CA TYR A 37 -11.50 24.89 3.24
C TYR A 37 -11.70 23.38 3.10
N LYS A 38 -11.41 22.80 1.93
CA LYS A 38 -11.48 21.34 1.75
C LYS A 38 -10.47 20.59 2.62
N LEU A 39 -9.26 21.11 2.78
CA LEU A 39 -8.26 20.52 3.67
C LEU A 39 -8.71 20.57 5.14
N LEU A 40 -9.28 21.70 5.57
CA LEU A 40 -9.77 21.88 6.94
C LEU A 40 -11.05 21.08 7.20
N ALA A 41 -12.04 21.11 6.31
CA ALA A 41 -13.27 20.32 6.47
C ALA A 41 -13.01 18.80 6.45
N ALA A 42 -11.94 18.37 5.77
CA ALA A 42 -11.53 16.98 5.75
C ALA A 42 -10.89 16.48 7.05
N SER A 43 -10.55 17.36 8.01
CA SER A 43 -10.15 16.93 9.36
C SER A 43 -11.31 16.30 10.14
N ASP A 44 -12.53 16.77 9.91
CA ASP A 44 -13.74 16.26 10.57
C ASP A 44 -14.31 15.02 9.88
N THR A 45 -14.18 14.93 8.54
CA THR A 45 -14.64 13.75 7.76
C THR A 45 -13.54 12.74 7.48
N ASN A 46 -12.38 12.89 8.10
CA ASN A 46 -11.22 12.01 7.92
C ASN A 46 -10.79 11.78 6.45
N LEU A 47 -11.16 12.65 5.50
CA LEU A 47 -10.92 12.41 4.06
C LEU A 47 -9.42 12.35 3.71
N TYR A 48 -8.58 12.96 4.53
CA TYR A 48 -7.11 12.89 4.45
C TYR A 48 -6.45 12.27 5.70
N THR A 49 -7.23 11.84 6.69
CA THR A 49 -6.74 11.34 7.99
C THR A 49 -7.26 9.96 8.40
N SER A 50 -8.33 9.42 7.79
CA SER A 50 -8.59 7.97 7.81
C SER A 50 -7.59 7.31 6.86
N ASN A 51 -6.37 7.22 7.37
CA ASN A 51 -5.25 6.66 6.64
C ASN A 51 -5.49 5.20 6.25
N LEU A 52 -6.47 4.51 6.86
CA LEU A 52 -6.75 3.11 6.65
C LEU A 52 -8.14 2.92 6.04
N GLN A 53 -8.18 2.42 4.80
CA GLN A 53 -9.40 1.90 4.19
C GLN A 53 -9.25 0.39 4.00
N THR A 54 -10.35 -0.33 4.14
CA THR A 54 -10.31 -1.80 4.15
C THR A 54 -11.30 -2.37 3.15
N GLY A 55 -10.91 -3.49 2.56
CA GLY A 55 -11.79 -4.30 1.71
C GLY A 55 -12.75 -5.16 2.52
N PRO A 56 -13.60 -5.93 1.82
CA PRO A 56 -14.46 -6.92 2.48
C PRO A 56 -13.67 -7.91 3.31
N ILE A 57 -14.27 -8.30 4.44
CA ILE A 57 -13.77 -9.33 5.34
C ILE A 57 -13.80 -10.68 4.63
N ILE A 58 -12.71 -11.45 4.80
CA ILE A 58 -12.57 -12.80 4.26
C ILE A 58 -12.62 -13.79 5.41
N SER A 59 -13.44 -14.82 5.30
CA SER A 59 -13.39 -15.98 6.19
C SER A 59 -12.31 -16.96 5.70
N LEU A 60 -11.31 -17.25 6.53
CA LEU A 60 -10.39 -18.36 6.27
C LEU A 60 -10.82 -19.62 7.04
N SER A 61 -10.46 -20.79 6.51
CA SER A 61 -10.61 -22.05 7.22
C SER A 61 -9.69 -22.11 8.44
N ASN A 62 -10.17 -22.70 9.54
CA ASN A 62 -9.41 -22.84 10.79
C ASN A 62 -8.04 -23.51 10.61
N GLU A 63 -7.91 -24.46 9.68
CA GLU A 63 -6.64 -25.12 9.35
C GLU A 63 -5.57 -24.14 8.84
N LEU A 64 -5.96 -23.21 7.96
CA LEU A 64 -5.05 -22.19 7.42
C LEU A 64 -4.62 -21.21 8.51
N ILE A 65 -5.53 -20.84 9.41
CA ILE A 65 -5.22 -19.99 10.56
C ILE A 65 -4.19 -20.68 11.47
N GLN A 66 -4.39 -21.96 11.78
CA GLN A 66 -3.42 -22.75 12.55
C GLN A 66 -2.07 -22.86 11.86
N LEU A 67 -2.05 -23.05 10.53
CA LEU A 67 -0.81 -23.05 9.76
C LEU A 67 -0.07 -21.73 9.85
N TYR A 68 -0.79 -20.60 9.81
CA TYR A 68 -0.19 -19.29 10.01
C TYR A 68 0.40 -19.15 11.41
N ILE A 69 -0.35 -19.50 12.46
CA ILE A 69 0.13 -19.46 13.85
C ILE A 69 1.46 -20.23 14.02
N ILE A 70 1.56 -21.41 13.43
CA ILE A 70 2.72 -22.30 13.62
C ILE A 70 3.91 -21.89 12.76
N LYS A 71 3.69 -21.42 11.52
CA LYS A 71 4.75 -21.23 10.52
C LYS A 71 5.22 -19.79 10.32
N THR A 72 4.50 -18.79 10.80
CA THR A 72 4.89 -17.39 10.55
C THR A 72 6.03 -16.95 11.48
N LEU A 73 7.11 -16.46 10.89
CA LEU A 73 8.17 -15.73 11.57
C LEU A 73 7.81 -14.23 11.60
N PHE A 74 7.88 -13.59 12.77
CA PHE A 74 7.58 -12.16 12.91
C PHE A 74 8.84 -11.32 12.66
N PHE A 75 8.76 -10.31 11.77
CA PHE A 75 9.89 -9.42 11.49
C PHE A 75 10.03 -8.26 12.48
N SER A 76 8.96 -7.89 13.19
CA SER A 76 8.99 -6.72 14.08
C SER A 76 8.38 -6.97 15.46
N GLU A 77 7.07 -7.15 15.52
CA GLU A 77 6.32 -7.34 16.76
C GLU A 77 5.53 -8.64 16.64
N GLU A 78 5.55 -9.46 17.70
CA GLU A 78 4.73 -10.66 17.77
C GLU A 78 3.26 -10.27 17.82
N VAL A 79 2.46 -10.79 16.89
CA VAL A 79 1.01 -10.63 16.91
C VAL A 79 0.41 -11.92 17.42
N ASN A 80 -0.34 -11.82 18.52
CA ASN A 80 -1.10 -12.95 19.01
C ASN A 80 -2.29 -13.18 18.05
N PHE A 81 -2.18 -14.23 17.25
CA PHE A 81 -3.25 -14.72 16.40
C PHE A 81 -4.32 -15.51 17.18
N SER A 82 -4.07 -15.82 18.46
CA SER A 82 -4.99 -16.54 19.32
C SER A 82 -6.01 -15.60 19.98
N GLY A 83 -7.14 -15.39 19.30
CA GLY A 83 -8.30 -14.63 19.80
C GLY A 83 -9.10 -13.96 18.67
N ASP A 84 -10.28 -13.42 18.98
CA ASP A 84 -11.14 -12.60 18.07
C ASP A 84 -10.50 -11.25 17.67
N ASP A 85 -9.20 -11.09 17.90
CA ASP A 85 -8.47 -9.82 17.77
C ASP A 85 -7.96 -9.54 16.35
N VAL A 86 -8.17 -10.46 15.40
CA VAL A 86 -7.67 -10.33 14.03
C VAL A 86 -8.78 -10.59 13.01
N ILE A 87 -9.00 -9.60 12.14
CA ILE A 87 -9.87 -9.75 10.97
C ILE A 87 -9.03 -9.88 9.71
N PHE A 88 -9.43 -10.78 8.82
CA PHE A 88 -8.80 -10.94 7.51
C PHE A 88 -9.59 -10.13 6.48
N VAL A 89 -8.88 -9.43 5.59
CA VAL A 89 -9.49 -8.56 4.57
C VAL A 89 -8.86 -8.81 3.20
N SER A 90 -9.63 -8.56 2.16
CA SER A 90 -9.16 -8.75 0.76
C SER A 90 -8.11 -7.74 0.31
N TRP A 91 -8.15 -6.53 0.85
CA TRP A 91 -7.20 -5.46 0.57
C TRP A 91 -7.23 -4.43 1.70
N VAL A 92 -6.18 -3.64 1.77
CA VAL A 92 -6.08 -2.50 2.68
C VAL A 92 -5.40 -1.33 1.97
N SER A 93 -5.87 -0.11 2.17
CA SER A 93 -5.27 1.11 1.63
C SER A 93 -4.74 1.94 2.76
N ILE A 94 -3.43 2.19 2.77
CA ILE A 94 -2.72 2.98 3.78
C ILE A 94 -2.22 4.26 3.11
N LYS A 95 -2.70 5.43 3.53
CA LYS A 95 -2.31 6.74 2.98
C LYS A 95 -2.44 6.79 1.44
N GLY A 96 -3.45 6.12 0.89
CA GLY A 96 -3.71 6.02 -0.55
C GLY A 96 -2.92 4.92 -1.28
N ILE A 97 -2.07 4.16 -0.60
CA ILE A 97 -1.36 3.01 -1.17
C ILE A 97 -2.13 1.73 -0.86
N MET A 98 -2.57 1.03 -1.90
CA MET A 98 -3.36 -0.19 -1.80
C MET A 98 -2.48 -1.45 -1.79
N TYR A 99 -2.69 -2.30 -0.80
CA TYR A 99 -2.13 -3.64 -0.66
C TYR A 99 -3.24 -4.67 -0.86
N ASN A 100 -2.99 -5.73 -1.64
CA ASN A 100 -3.93 -6.82 -1.86
C ASN A 100 -3.21 -8.17 -2.00
N CYS A 101 -3.95 -9.28 -1.99
CA CYS A 101 -3.37 -10.61 -2.17
C CYS A 101 -3.26 -11.05 -3.64
N LYS A 102 -3.45 -10.14 -4.61
CA LYS A 102 -3.45 -10.46 -6.05
C LYS A 102 -2.05 -10.35 -6.64
N ASN A 103 -1.19 -11.31 -6.28
CA ASN A 103 0.17 -11.40 -6.80
C ASN A 103 1.03 -10.14 -6.51
N MET A 104 0.80 -9.56 -5.34
CA MET A 104 1.46 -8.34 -4.89
C MET A 104 2.55 -8.70 -3.88
N SER A 105 3.70 -8.06 -4.01
CA SER A 105 4.89 -8.27 -3.21
C SER A 105 5.25 -6.99 -2.46
N VAL A 106 5.85 -7.14 -1.29
CA VAL A 106 6.41 -6.05 -0.49
C VAL A 106 7.90 -6.29 -0.26
N VAL A 107 8.63 -5.22 -0.02
CA VAL A 107 10.03 -5.31 0.39
C VAL A 107 10.07 -5.57 1.89
N LEU A 108 10.70 -6.68 2.29
CA LEU A 108 10.83 -7.04 3.71
C LEU A 108 12.05 -6.37 4.35
N ASN A 109 13.15 -6.31 3.60
CA ASN A 109 14.38 -5.65 4.00
C ASN A 109 15.12 -5.19 2.74
N LEU A 110 15.58 -3.94 2.68
CA LEU A 110 16.36 -3.40 1.57
C LEU A 110 17.78 -3.97 1.50
N CYS A 111 18.38 -4.29 2.64
CA CYS A 111 19.73 -4.83 2.76
C CYS A 111 19.75 -6.02 3.73
N ASP A 112 19.63 -7.24 3.21
CA ASP A 112 19.86 -8.44 4.02
C ASP A 112 21.37 -8.71 4.11
N GLU A 113 21.95 -8.49 5.29
CA GLU A 113 23.38 -8.72 5.55
C GLU A 113 23.81 -10.16 5.22
N ASN A 114 22.88 -11.12 5.35
CA ASN A 114 23.13 -12.52 5.05
C ASN A 114 23.06 -12.83 3.55
N ASN A 115 22.54 -11.92 2.72
CA ASN A 115 22.30 -12.12 1.31
C ASN A 115 22.98 -11.05 0.44
N PHE A 116 24.28 -10.84 0.68
CA PHE A 116 25.13 -9.95 -0.12
C PHE A 116 24.59 -8.52 -0.27
N MET A 117 23.89 -7.98 0.73
CA MET A 117 23.27 -6.65 0.68
C MET A 117 22.19 -6.50 -0.42
N LEU A 118 21.57 -7.61 -0.83
CA LEU A 118 20.44 -7.60 -1.74
C LEU A 118 19.12 -7.48 -0.97
N PRO A 119 18.09 -6.84 -1.56
CA PRO A 119 16.79 -6.74 -0.93
C PRO A 119 16.14 -8.12 -0.82
N SER A 120 15.30 -8.31 0.18
CA SER A 120 14.43 -9.47 0.32
C SER A 120 12.97 -9.07 0.15
N PHE A 121 12.18 -9.97 -0.41
CA PHE A 121 10.80 -9.68 -0.79
C PHE A 121 9.83 -10.66 -0.13
N GLY A 122 8.59 -10.23 0.04
CA GLY A 122 7.51 -11.05 0.56
C GLY A 122 6.29 -10.96 -0.35
N LEU A 123 5.81 -12.08 -0.87
CA LEU A 123 4.55 -12.12 -1.62
C LEU A 123 3.38 -12.18 -0.65
N ILE A 124 2.48 -11.21 -0.69
CA ILE A 124 1.32 -11.12 0.20
C ILE A 124 0.39 -12.31 -0.07
N GLN A 125 0.20 -13.16 0.95
CA GLN A 125 -0.77 -14.26 0.92
C GLN A 125 -2.08 -13.87 1.60
N SER A 126 -1.99 -13.18 2.74
CA SER A 126 -3.15 -12.73 3.51
C SER A 126 -2.88 -11.36 4.12
N ILE A 127 -3.93 -10.55 4.25
CA ILE A 127 -3.90 -9.25 4.90
C ILE A 127 -4.83 -9.31 6.09
N CYS A 128 -4.32 -8.80 7.20
CA CYS A 128 -4.95 -8.87 8.50
C CYS A 128 -4.98 -7.49 9.14
N ILE A 129 -5.97 -7.26 10.01
CA ILE A 129 -6.08 -6.04 10.80
C ILE A 129 -6.32 -6.45 12.24
N THR A 130 -5.51 -5.92 13.15
CA THR A 130 -5.72 -6.12 14.58
C THR A 130 -6.90 -5.31 15.10
N ASN A 131 -7.43 -5.68 16.26
CA ASN A 131 -8.40 -4.90 17.03
C ASN A 131 -7.99 -3.42 17.25
N LEU A 132 -6.69 -3.11 17.26
CA LEU A 132 -6.14 -1.76 17.34
C LEU A 132 -6.06 -1.03 15.98
N ASN A 133 -6.70 -1.55 14.94
CA ASN A 133 -6.64 -1.05 13.56
C ASN A 133 -5.20 -0.97 12.99
N LYS A 134 -4.31 -1.89 13.40
CA LYS A 134 -2.97 -2.00 12.80
C LYS A 134 -2.99 -3.05 11.68
N PRO A 135 -2.77 -2.66 10.41
CA PRO A 135 -2.74 -3.60 9.30
C PRO A 135 -1.39 -4.32 9.21
N PHE A 136 -1.42 -5.63 9.00
CA PHE A 136 -0.24 -6.44 8.76
C PHE A 136 -0.51 -7.46 7.66
N ALA A 137 0.56 -7.94 7.03
CA ALA A 137 0.49 -8.92 5.96
C ALA A 137 1.26 -10.18 6.32
N ILE A 138 0.68 -11.32 5.99
CA ILE A 138 1.34 -12.62 5.99
C ILE A 138 1.88 -12.84 4.58
N CYS A 139 3.20 -12.94 4.48
CA CYS A 139 3.92 -12.98 3.22
C CYS A 139 4.70 -14.29 3.08
N LYS A 140 4.76 -14.83 1.86
CA LYS A 140 5.72 -15.87 1.51
C LYS A 140 7.07 -15.22 1.21
N LYS A 141 8.13 -15.55 1.96
CA LYS A 141 9.45 -14.93 1.78
C LYS A 141 10.12 -15.42 0.49
N PHE A 142 10.73 -14.48 -0.20
CA PHE A 142 11.58 -14.68 -1.37
C PHE A 142 12.98 -14.17 -1.07
N ASN A 143 13.98 -14.98 -1.43
CA ASN A 143 15.37 -14.58 -1.42
C ASN A 143 15.79 -14.16 -2.82
N THR A 144 16.66 -13.16 -2.90
CA THR A 144 17.15 -12.60 -4.15
C THR A 144 18.44 -13.29 -4.56
N GLN A 145 18.56 -13.67 -5.84
CA GLN A 145 19.78 -14.26 -6.41
C GLN A 145 20.69 -13.18 -7.01
N TYR A 146 20.12 -12.34 -7.88
CA TYR A 146 20.84 -11.27 -8.58
C TYR A 146 19.86 -10.21 -9.07
N PHE A 147 20.42 -9.04 -9.41
CA PHE A 147 19.70 -8.01 -10.15
C PHE A 147 19.92 -8.21 -11.66
N ASP A 148 18.85 -8.14 -12.43
CA ASP A 148 18.90 -8.21 -13.89
C ASP A 148 18.67 -6.81 -14.48
N GLU A 149 19.72 -6.27 -15.12
CA GLU A 149 19.70 -4.94 -15.72
C GLU A 149 18.75 -4.83 -16.92
N HIS A 150 18.50 -5.91 -17.65
CA HIS A 150 17.61 -5.90 -18.81
C HIS A 150 16.16 -5.74 -18.37
N PHE A 151 15.77 -6.46 -17.31
CA PHE A 151 14.43 -6.37 -16.74
C PHE A 151 14.26 -5.25 -15.70
N GLN A 152 15.36 -4.65 -15.24
CA GLN A 152 15.36 -3.70 -14.11
C GLN A 152 14.64 -4.30 -12.89
N ALA A 153 14.90 -5.58 -12.62
CA ALA A 153 14.21 -6.36 -11.61
C ALA A 153 15.12 -7.39 -10.96
N PHE A 154 14.74 -7.83 -9.76
CA PHE A 154 15.50 -8.81 -8.99
C PHE A 154 15.01 -10.21 -9.31
N ASN A 155 15.92 -11.10 -9.71
CA ASN A 155 15.61 -12.52 -9.79
C ASN A 155 15.50 -13.08 -8.37
N VAL A 156 14.39 -13.74 -8.09
CA VAL A 156 14.08 -14.27 -6.77
C VAL A 156 13.73 -15.74 -6.83
N TYR A 157 13.91 -16.44 -5.71
CA TYR A 157 13.41 -17.80 -5.52
C TYR A 157 12.61 -17.90 -4.23
N SER A 158 11.59 -18.75 -4.28
CA SER A 158 10.63 -18.88 -3.19
C SER A 158 11.20 -19.70 -2.05
N THR A 159 11.09 -19.19 -0.82
CA THR A 159 11.40 -19.97 0.38
C THR A 159 10.13 -20.62 0.92
N GLN A 160 10.29 -21.60 1.83
CA GLN A 160 9.17 -22.20 2.55
C GLN A 160 8.70 -21.36 3.75
N ASN A 161 9.39 -20.25 4.02
CA ASN A 161 9.16 -19.44 5.21
C ASN A 161 8.01 -18.46 4.99
N LEU A 162 7.09 -18.42 5.95
CA LEU A 162 6.09 -17.39 6.05
C LEU A 162 6.57 -16.31 7.00
N VAL A 163 6.29 -15.07 6.64
CA VAL A 163 6.73 -13.89 7.35
C VAL A 163 5.54 -13.00 7.64
N CYS A 164 5.46 -12.50 8.87
CA CYS A 164 4.49 -11.48 9.25
C CYS A 164 5.19 -10.12 9.33
N ILE A 165 4.61 -9.11 8.67
CA ILE A 165 5.11 -7.73 8.67
C ILE A 165 3.98 -6.72 8.77
N PHE A 166 4.14 -5.72 9.63
CA PHE A 166 3.23 -4.57 9.67
C PHE A 166 3.42 -3.70 8.44
N LEU A 167 2.33 -3.42 7.74
CA LEU A 167 2.37 -2.62 6.52
C LEU A 167 2.74 -1.15 6.78
N THR A 168 2.63 -0.71 8.04
CA THR A 168 3.07 0.61 8.50
C THR A 168 4.59 0.71 8.72
N ASN A 169 5.28 -0.43 8.84
CA ASN A 169 6.70 -0.50 9.22
C ASN A 169 7.60 -0.88 8.03
N LEU A 170 7.06 -0.90 6.81
CA LEU A 170 7.84 -1.21 5.61
C LEU A 170 8.83 -0.08 5.32
N GLU A 171 10.09 -0.45 5.06
CA GLU A 171 11.12 0.49 4.60
C GLU A 171 10.76 1.11 3.23
N ASN A 172 10.12 0.29 2.38
CA ASN A 172 9.55 0.73 1.12
C ASN A 172 8.03 0.52 1.14
N ILE A 173 7.29 1.63 1.12
CA ILE A 173 5.83 1.65 1.18
C ILE A 173 5.17 1.27 -0.15
N TYR A 174 5.89 1.19 -1.26
CA TYR A 174 5.29 0.88 -2.55
C TYR A 174 5.28 -0.62 -2.80
N PRO A 175 4.10 -1.26 -2.84
CA PRO A 175 4.02 -2.65 -3.23
C PRO A 175 4.39 -2.83 -4.71
N THR A 176 4.92 -3.99 -5.02
CA THR A 176 5.36 -4.39 -6.35
C THR A 176 4.66 -5.69 -6.76
N HIS A 177 4.98 -6.23 -7.94
CA HIS A 177 4.33 -7.44 -8.44
C HIS A 177 5.36 -8.51 -8.76
N LEU A 178 5.00 -9.76 -8.46
CA LEU A 178 5.80 -10.91 -8.88
C LEU A 178 5.52 -11.20 -10.36
N CYS A 179 6.57 -11.26 -11.18
CA CYS A 179 6.47 -11.62 -12.58
C CYS A 179 7.18 -12.93 -12.84
N THR A 180 6.53 -13.85 -13.55
CA THR A 180 7.13 -15.12 -13.97
C THR A 180 7.30 -15.11 -15.49
N ILE A 181 8.50 -15.44 -15.96
CA ILE A 181 8.78 -15.54 -17.40
C ILE A 181 8.61 -16.98 -17.89
N SER A 182 8.56 -17.18 -19.21
CA SER A 182 8.36 -18.49 -19.86
C SER A 182 9.34 -19.57 -19.40
N ASN A 183 10.54 -19.17 -19.00
CA ASN A 183 11.60 -20.08 -18.56
C ASN A 183 11.43 -20.53 -17.09
N GLY A 184 10.35 -20.11 -16.42
CA GLY A 184 10.05 -20.44 -15.03
C GLY A 184 10.77 -19.57 -13.99
N LEU A 185 11.65 -18.66 -14.42
CA LEU A 185 12.30 -17.70 -13.53
C LEU A 185 11.31 -16.65 -13.04
N THR A 186 11.48 -16.24 -11.79
CA THR A 186 10.61 -15.25 -11.14
C THR A 186 11.37 -13.98 -10.80
N PHE A 187 10.78 -12.84 -11.12
CA PHE A 187 11.37 -11.52 -10.95
C PHE A 187 10.44 -10.60 -10.16
N ILE A 188 11.03 -9.73 -9.35
CA ILE A 188 10.32 -8.67 -8.63
C ILE A 188 11.02 -7.34 -8.93
N PRO A 189 10.35 -6.37 -9.58
CA PRO A 189 10.90 -5.03 -9.72
C PRO A 189 10.84 -4.31 -8.37
N LEU A 190 11.85 -3.48 -8.09
CA LEU A 190 11.83 -2.58 -6.94
C LEU A 190 11.37 -1.21 -7.41
N LYS A 191 10.30 -0.69 -6.81
CA LYS A 191 9.82 0.67 -7.06
C LYS A 191 10.20 1.54 -5.88
N LEU A 192 11.10 2.50 -6.09
CA LEU A 192 11.50 3.50 -5.09
C LEU A 192 10.54 4.70 -5.10
#